data_AF-A0A7W0XHS9-F1
#
_entry.id   AF-A0A7W0XHS9-F1
#
_cell.length_a   1.000
_cell.length_b   1.000
_cell.length_c   1.000
_cell.angle_alpha   90.00
_cell.angle_beta   90.00
_cell.angle_gamma   90.00
#
_symmetry.space_group_name_H-M   'P 1'
#
loop_
_entity.id
_entity.type
_entity.pdbx_description
1 polymer ?
#
loop_
_entity_poly.entity_id
_entity_poly.type
_entity_poly.pdbx_seq_one_letter_code
_entity_poly.pdbx_strand_id
1 'polypeptide(L)'
;MRKNLLQVAFLMLALLPCAPSVSAQGKAKTGPDPSTIRDPDLEKDSLHNLEVARNYFKLKKAYVAALKRCEEIIAGNPNFARIEEALFMAGESSLFLAQNKGKQNSSLYVNYDGTRKRTLSAEEFRELGREYLTRLITDYPKSDFRKQAEADLAALGSAKVNRESREQ
;
A
#
# COMPACT_ATOMS: atom_id res chain seq x y z
N MET A 1 50.67 35.99 -46.45
CA MET A 1 50.03 37.28 -46.78
C MET A 1 48.94 37.58 -45.75
N ARG A 2 49.10 38.71 -45.02
CA ARG A 2 48.14 39.62 -44.33
C ARG A 2 46.81 39.02 -43.81
N LYS A 3 46.55 38.88 -42.49
CA LYS A 3 46.27 39.84 -41.37
C LYS A 3 44.89 40.54 -41.40
N ASN A 4 44.18 40.39 -40.26
CA ASN A 4 43.20 41.32 -39.61
C ASN A 4 41.77 41.32 -40.19
N LEU A 5 40.65 41.64 -39.53
CA LEU A 5 40.23 42.02 -38.16
C LEU A 5 38.79 42.59 -38.37
N LEU A 6 37.76 42.19 -37.60
CA LEU A 6 36.54 42.96 -37.23
C LEU A 6 35.51 41.99 -36.62
N GLN A 7 35.30 41.95 -35.30
CA GLN A 7 34.30 42.74 -34.56
C GLN A 7 32.89 42.73 -35.18
N VAL A 8 31.99 41.90 -34.63
CA VAL A 8 30.61 42.29 -34.35
C VAL A 8 30.21 41.69 -33.01
N ALA A 9 30.01 42.57 -32.03
CA ALA A 9 29.36 42.27 -30.78
C ALA A 9 27.87 41.99 -31.06
N PHE A 10 27.36 40.84 -30.64
CA PHE A 10 25.94 40.63 -30.42
C PHE A 10 25.73 40.16 -28.99
N LEU A 11 25.49 41.18 -28.15
CA LEU A 11 24.33 41.23 -27.27
C LEU A 11 24.08 40.01 -26.36
N MET A 12 24.47 40.17 -25.10
CA MET A 12 23.70 39.79 -23.92
C MET A 12 22.26 39.31 -24.23
N LEU A 13 22.01 38.02 -24.08
CA LEU A 13 20.67 37.52 -23.75
C LEU A 13 20.80 36.67 -22.48
N ALA A 14 20.14 37.16 -21.44
CA ALA A 14 20.18 36.70 -20.07
C ALA A 14 20.02 35.17 -19.92
N LEU A 15 21.03 34.52 -19.35
CA LEU A 15 20.86 33.24 -18.66
C LEU A 15 20.05 33.49 -17.39
N LEU A 16 18.72 33.37 -17.51
CA LEU A 16 17.82 33.22 -16.37
C LEU A 16 18.05 31.83 -15.74
N PRO A 17 18.47 31.72 -14.48
CA PRO A 17 18.38 30.45 -13.77
C PRO A 17 16.89 30.17 -13.53
N CYS A 18 16.36 29.22 -14.29
CA CYS A 18 15.04 28.65 -14.05
C CYS A 18 15.09 27.91 -12.72
N ALA A 19 14.73 28.58 -11.62
CA ALA A 19 14.61 27.95 -10.33
C ALA A 19 13.45 26.93 -10.40
N PRO A 20 13.65 25.66 -10.03
CA PRO A 20 12.53 24.74 -9.91
C PRO A 20 11.63 25.22 -8.78
N SER A 21 10.42 25.64 -9.15
CA SER A 21 9.35 25.92 -8.19
C SER A 21 8.96 24.59 -7.55
N VAL A 22 9.57 24.26 -6.40
CA VAL A 22 9.08 23.20 -5.53
C VAL A 22 7.71 23.64 -5.02
N SER A 23 6.67 23.22 -5.74
CA SER A 23 5.31 23.36 -5.30
C SER A 23 5.10 22.33 -4.19
N ALA A 24 5.25 22.75 -2.94
CA ALA A 24 4.74 22.03 -1.78
C ALA A 24 3.20 22.09 -1.84
N GLN A 25 2.61 21.29 -2.72
CA GLN A 25 1.17 21.01 -2.68
C GLN A 25 0.95 20.17 -1.44
N GLY A 26 0.57 20.83 -0.34
CA GLY A 26 0.09 20.15 0.85
C GLY A 26 -1.10 19.29 0.44
N LYS A 27 -0.89 17.98 0.32
CA LYS A 27 -1.98 17.02 0.24
C LYS A 27 -2.93 17.34 1.39
N ALA A 28 -4.21 17.49 1.08
CA ALA A 28 -5.25 17.52 2.11
C ALA A 28 -4.98 16.36 3.07
N LYS A 29 -5.13 16.58 4.39
CA LYS A 29 -4.85 15.56 5.41
C LYS A 29 -5.76 14.35 5.14
N THR A 30 -5.26 13.37 4.39
CA THR A 30 -5.88 12.07 4.17
C THR A 30 -5.35 11.11 5.22
N GLY A 31 -6.21 10.17 5.64
CA GLY A 31 -5.89 9.20 6.67
C GLY A 31 -6.47 9.50 8.07
N PRO A 32 -5.98 8.79 9.09
CA PRO A 32 -6.49 8.84 10.47
C PRO A 32 -6.45 10.25 11.08
N ASP A 33 -7.26 10.49 12.12
CA ASP A 33 -7.36 11.79 12.77
C ASP A 33 -5.97 12.27 13.27
N PRO A 34 -5.46 13.43 12.79
CA PRO A 34 -4.17 13.96 13.22
C PRO A 34 -4.15 14.45 14.67
N SER A 35 -5.32 14.66 15.28
CA SER A 35 -5.44 15.08 16.69
C SER A 35 -5.34 13.92 17.68
N THR A 36 -5.42 12.67 17.21
CA THR A 36 -5.21 11.48 18.06
C THR A 36 -3.83 11.49 18.68
N ILE A 37 -3.77 11.43 20.03
CA ILE A 37 -2.53 11.25 20.77
C ILE A 37 -2.03 9.81 20.53
N ARG A 38 -0.80 9.70 20.06
CA ARG A 38 -0.15 8.44 19.70
C ARG A 38 1.10 8.27 20.54
N ASP A 39 1.35 7.03 20.97
CA ASP A 39 2.60 6.67 21.63
C ASP A 39 3.75 6.75 20.62
N PRO A 40 4.77 7.60 20.85
CA PRO A 40 5.86 7.80 19.90
C PRO A 40 6.68 6.54 19.61
N ASP A 41 6.82 5.64 20.60
CA ASP A 41 7.60 4.42 20.43
C ASP A 41 6.80 3.40 19.60
N LEU A 42 5.50 3.23 19.88
CA LEU A 42 4.62 2.40 19.06
C LEU A 42 4.50 2.91 17.62
N GLU A 43 4.47 4.24 17.42
CA GLU A 43 4.47 4.86 16.09
C GLU A 43 5.75 4.53 15.32
N LYS A 44 6.91 4.67 15.97
CA LYS A 44 8.20 4.37 15.35
C LYS A 44 8.33 2.90 14.97
N ASP A 45 7.92 1.99 15.85
CA ASP A 45 7.96 0.55 15.59
C ASP A 45 6.99 0.15 14.48
N SER A 46 5.78 0.72 14.49
CA SER A 46 4.78 0.50 13.44
C SER A 46 5.25 1.04 12.09
N LEU A 47 5.92 2.19 12.08
CA LEU A 47 6.50 2.77 10.87
C LEU A 47 7.62 1.89 10.32
N HIS A 48 8.51 1.39 11.18
CA HIS A 48 9.55 0.45 10.77
C HIS A 48 8.95 -0.83 10.16
N ASN A 49 7.95 -1.42 10.83
CA ASN A 49 7.24 -2.59 10.32
C ASN A 49 6.56 -2.30 8.97
N LEU A 50 5.99 -1.11 8.79
CA LEU A 50 5.34 -0.72 7.53
C LEU A 50 6.36 -0.54 6.41
N GLU A 51 7.54 0.02 6.68
CA GLU A 51 8.64 0.11 5.71
C GLU A 51 9.14 -1.26 5.27
N VAL A 52 9.28 -2.19 6.22
CA VAL A 52 9.61 -3.58 5.93
C VAL A 52 8.51 -4.24 5.08
N ALA A 53 7.24 -4.01 5.42
CA ALA A 53 6.11 -4.50 4.65
C ALA A 53 6.13 -3.95 3.21
N ARG A 54 6.40 -2.65 2.99
CA ARG A 54 6.52 -2.04 1.65
C ARG A 54 7.59 -2.72 0.81
N ASN A 55 8.75 -2.99 1.39
CA ASN A 55 9.84 -3.68 0.71
C ASN A 55 9.42 -5.10 0.30
N TYR A 56 8.76 -5.83 1.21
CA TYR A 56 8.23 -7.15 0.91
C TYR A 56 7.17 -7.13 -0.18
N PHE A 57 6.24 -6.18 -0.13
CA PHE A 57 5.13 -6.06 -1.06
C PHE A 57 5.59 -5.67 -2.46
N LYS A 58 6.33 -4.55 -2.60
CA LYS A 58 6.65 -3.96 -3.91
C LYS A 58 7.83 -4.66 -4.58
N LEU A 59 8.95 -4.79 -3.88
CA LEU A 59 10.21 -5.23 -4.49
C LEU A 59 10.33 -6.76 -4.47
N LYS A 60 10.04 -7.37 -3.32
CA LYS A 60 10.22 -8.83 -3.16
C LYS A 60 9.02 -9.64 -3.63
N LYS A 61 7.82 -9.04 -3.73
CA LYS A 61 6.55 -9.73 -3.96
C LYS A 61 6.34 -10.89 -2.99
N ALA A 62 6.76 -10.68 -1.74
CA ALA A 62 6.71 -11.64 -0.64
C ALA A 62 5.47 -11.33 0.22
N TYR A 63 4.30 -11.68 -0.32
CA TYR A 63 3.03 -11.23 0.24
C TYR A 63 2.68 -11.85 1.59
N VAL A 64 3.19 -13.05 1.91
CA VAL A 64 3.04 -13.61 3.28
C VAL A 64 3.81 -12.76 4.28
N ALA A 65 5.03 -12.34 3.94
CA ALA A 65 5.83 -11.50 4.82
C ALA A 65 5.27 -10.08 4.95
N ALA A 66 4.75 -9.51 3.86
CA ALA A 66 4.06 -8.23 3.90
C ALA A 66 2.79 -8.29 4.77
N LEU A 67 1.94 -9.30 4.55
CA LEU A 67 0.71 -9.51 5.32
C LEU A 67 0.99 -9.60 6.82
N LYS A 68 1.91 -10.48 7.25
CA LYS A 68 2.24 -10.65 8.68
C LYS A 68 2.71 -9.36 9.35
N ARG A 69 3.49 -8.53 8.65
CA ARG A 69 3.95 -7.24 9.19
C ARG A 69 2.81 -6.24 9.31
N CYS A 70 1.89 -6.22 8.34
CA CYS A 70 0.70 -5.39 8.42
C CYS A 70 -0.23 -5.86 9.54
N GLU A 71 -0.44 -7.17 9.73
CA GLU A 71 -1.24 -7.73 10.82
C GLU A 71 -0.67 -7.38 12.20
N GLU A 72 0.66 -7.41 12.36
CA GLU A 72 1.35 -6.98 13.58
C GLU A 72 1.05 -5.50 13.89
N ILE A 73 1.07 -4.62 12.89
CA ILE A 73 0.70 -3.20 13.05
C ILE A 73 -0.78 -3.07 13.42
N ILE A 74 -1.67 -3.75 12.69
CA ILE A 74 -3.12 -3.61 12.86
C ILE A 74 -3.57 -4.09 14.25
N ALA A 75 -2.96 -5.16 14.76
CA ALA A 75 -3.25 -5.68 16.08
C ALA A 75 -2.53 -4.90 17.20
N GLY A 76 -1.28 -4.50 16.98
CA GLY A 76 -0.43 -3.88 18.00
C GLY A 76 -0.61 -2.37 18.17
N ASN A 77 -0.96 -1.66 17.08
CA ASN A 77 -1.14 -0.20 17.08
C ASN A 77 -2.29 0.23 16.14
N PRO A 78 -3.56 0.00 16.53
CA PRO A 78 -4.71 0.33 15.68
C PRO A 78 -4.88 1.84 15.41
N ASN A 79 -4.26 2.71 16.22
CA ASN A 79 -4.29 4.18 16.04
C ASN A 79 -3.12 4.71 15.20
N PHE A 80 -2.31 3.82 14.64
CA PHE A 80 -1.13 4.16 13.86
C PHE A 80 -1.45 5.21 12.80
N ALA A 81 -0.60 6.25 12.69
CA ALA A 81 -0.82 7.36 11.76
C ALA A 81 -0.99 6.93 10.29
N ARG A 82 -0.50 5.74 9.91
CA ARG A 82 -0.59 5.18 8.56
C ARG A 82 -1.31 3.83 8.50
N ILE A 83 -2.20 3.59 9.46
CA ILE A 83 -2.98 2.34 9.54
C ILE A 83 -3.76 2.05 8.25
N GLU A 84 -4.22 3.07 7.53
CA GLU A 84 -4.87 2.92 6.23
C GLU A 84 -4.00 2.18 5.20
N GLU A 85 -2.70 2.47 5.17
CA GLU A 85 -1.76 1.80 4.26
C GLU A 85 -1.50 0.36 4.71
N ALA A 86 -1.43 0.12 6.02
CA ALA A 86 -1.29 -1.23 6.56
C ALA A 86 -2.53 -2.08 6.21
N LEU A 87 -3.74 -1.56 6.38
CA LEU A 87 -4.99 -2.22 6.00
C LEU A 87 -5.04 -2.49 4.50
N PHE A 88 -4.71 -1.50 3.67
CA PHE A 88 -4.66 -1.66 2.22
C PHE A 88 -3.69 -2.77 1.81
N MET A 89 -2.46 -2.74 2.34
CA MET A 89 -1.44 -3.73 2.02
C MET A 89 -1.77 -5.13 2.54
N ALA A 90 -2.42 -5.25 3.70
CA ALA A 90 -2.91 -6.53 4.21
C ALA A 90 -4.01 -7.10 3.31
N GLY A 91 -4.95 -6.26 2.89
CA GLY A 91 -6.00 -6.60 1.93
C GLY A 91 -5.42 -7.14 0.63
N GLU A 92 -4.60 -6.33 -0.04
CA GLU A 92 -3.98 -6.68 -1.31
C GLU A 92 -3.07 -7.91 -1.24
N SER A 93 -2.28 -8.03 -0.17
CA SER A 93 -1.44 -9.21 0.04
C SER A 93 -2.31 -10.48 0.11
N SER A 94 -3.43 -10.42 0.83
CA SER A 94 -4.37 -11.54 0.94
C SER A 94 -4.97 -11.89 -0.43
N LEU A 95 -5.40 -10.88 -1.20
CA LEU A 95 -5.95 -11.11 -2.55
C LEU A 95 -4.93 -11.68 -3.53
N PHE A 96 -3.66 -11.28 -3.45
CA PHE A 96 -2.60 -11.89 -4.23
C PHE A 96 -2.31 -13.33 -3.82
N LEU A 97 -2.33 -13.62 -2.52
CA LEU A 97 -2.15 -15.00 -2.02
C LEU A 97 -3.30 -15.91 -2.43
N ALA A 98 -4.55 -15.42 -2.44
CA ALA A 98 -5.70 -16.15 -2.98
C ALA A 98 -5.54 -16.56 -4.45
N GLN A 99 -4.75 -15.78 -5.20
CA GLN A 99 -4.45 -16.02 -6.61
C GLN A 99 -3.12 -16.77 -6.82
N ASN A 100 -2.47 -17.23 -5.75
CA ASN A 100 -1.12 -17.81 -5.76
C ASN A 100 -0.07 -16.92 -6.47
N LYS A 101 -0.21 -15.60 -6.34
CA LYS A 101 0.74 -14.62 -6.88
C LYS A 101 1.90 -14.38 -5.89
N GLY A 102 3.00 -13.87 -6.43
CA GLY A 102 4.19 -13.49 -5.65
C GLY A 102 5.29 -14.54 -5.69
N LYS A 103 6.34 -14.32 -4.90
CA LYS A 103 7.51 -15.22 -4.80
C LYS A 103 7.39 -16.24 -3.65
N GLN A 104 6.41 -16.05 -2.77
CA GLN A 104 6.15 -16.94 -1.64
C GLN A 104 4.94 -17.81 -1.93
N ASN A 105 5.01 -19.09 -1.54
CA ASN A 105 3.84 -19.95 -1.56
C ASN A 105 2.88 -19.53 -0.43
N SER A 106 1.57 -19.54 -0.69
CA SER A 106 0.53 -19.21 0.28
C SER A 106 0.55 -20.11 1.51
N SER A 107 1.03 -21.35 1.39
CA SER A 107 1.22 -22.29 2.51
C SER A 107 2.18 -21.80 3.60
N LEU A 108 3.02 -20.79 3.32
CA LEU A 108 3.89 -20.17 4.32
C LEU A 108 3.14 -19.27 5.31
N TYR A 109 1.90 -18.90 4.98
CA TYR A 109 0.97 -18.30 5.93
C TYR A 109 0.35 -19.42 6.76
N VAL A 110 0.82 -19.56 8.00
CA VAL A 110 0.43 -20.63 8.91
C VAL A 110 -0.29 -20.01 10.09
N ASN A 111 -1.54 -20.44 10.28
CA ASN A 111 -2.33 -20.18 11.47
C ASN A 111 -2.50 -21.48 12.27
N TYR A 112 -2.83 -21.32 13.55
CA TYR A 112 -3.11 -22.42 14.45
C TYR A 112 -4.61 -22.52 14.68
N ASP A 113 -5.18 -23.68 14.38
CA ASP A 113 -6.51 -24.08 14.79
C ASP A 113 -6.37 -25.03 15.98
N GLY A 114 -6.33 -24.45 17.17
CA GLY A 114 -5.90 -25.12 18.40
C GLY A 114 -4.45 -25.61 18.28
N THR A 115 -4.25 -26.92 18.17
CA THR A 115 -2.92 -27.53 18.05
C THR A 115 -2.47 -27.79 16.61
N ARG A 116 -3.35 -27.62 15.62
CA ARG A 116 -3.06 -27.94 14.22
C ARG A 116 -2.59 -26.72 13.45
N LYS A 117 -1.44 -26.86 12.78
CA LYS A 117 -0.99 -25.88 11.78
C LYS A 117 -1.84 -26.05 10.52
N ARG A 118 -2.50 -24.98 10.09
CA ARG A 118 -3.18 -24.93 8.80
C ARG A 118 -2.85 -23.64 8.08
N THR A 119 -2.88 -23.70 6.75
CA THR A 119 -2.88 -22.50 5.91
C THR A 119 -4.30 -22.16 5.51
N LEU A 120 -4.52 -20.93 5.07
CA LEU A 120 -5.79 -20.51 4.52
C LEU A 120 -5.97 -21.04 3.10
N SER A 121 -7.19 -21.45 2.77
CA SER A 121 -7.63 -21.68 1.41
C SER A 121 -7.67 -20.37 0.62
N ALA A 122 -7.75 -20.47 -0.72
CA ALA A 122 -7.90 -19.29 -1.57
C ALA A 122 -9.15 -18.46 -1.24
N GLU A 123 -10.24 -19.12 -0.82
CA GLU A 123 -11.47 -18.41 -0.42
C GLU A 123 -11.29 -17.69 0.91
N GLU A 124 -10.67 -18.34 1.90
CA GLU A 124 -10.36 -17.69 3.18
C GLU A 124 -9.43 -16.49 3.01
N PHE A 125 -8.48 -16.53 2.07
CA PHE A 125 -7.68 -15.36 1.72
C PHE A 125 -8.50 -14.24 1.04
N ARG A 126 -9.51 -14.57 0.24
CA ARG A 126 -10.42 -13.55 -0.34
C ARG A 126 -11.24 -12.89 0.74
N GLU A 127 -11.76 -13.66 1.68
CA GLU A 127 -12.52 -13.11 2.81
C GLU A 127 -11.65 -12.29 3.75
N LEU A 128 -10.42 -12.72 4.05
CA LEU A 128 -9.46 -11.92 4.80
C LEU A 128 -9.13 -10.60 4.07
N GLY A 129 -8.94 -10.66 2.74
CA GLY A 129 -8.74 -9.48 1.93
C GLY A 129 -9.94 -8.53 1.97
N ARG A 130 -11.15 -9.09 1.85
CA ARG A 130 -12.42 -8.35 1.96
C ARG A 130 -12.53 -7.65 3.31
N GLU A 131 -12.19 -8.31 4.41
CA GLU A 131 -12.26 -7.75 5.75
C GLU A 131 -11.38 -6.49 5.87
N TYR A 132 -10.10 -6.59 5.52
CA TYR A 132 -9.18 -5.45 5.61
C TYR A 132 -9.57 -4.29 4.70
N LEU A 133 -9.96 -4.57 3.46
CA LEU A 133 -10.38 -3.53 2.50
C LEU A 133 -11.71 -2.90 2.89
N THR A 134 -12.65 -3.68 3.44
CA THR A 134 -13.93 -3.15 3.97
C THR A 134 -13.64 -2.22 5.14
N ARG A 135 -12.83 -2.66 6.09
CA ARG A 135 -12.43 -1.84 7.24
C ARG A 135 -11.76 -0.54 6.79
N LEU A 136 -10.88 -0.60 5.79
CA LEU A 136 -10.24 0.58 5.22
C LEU A 136 -11.26 1.61 4.70
N ILE A 137 -12.25 1.19 3.90
CA ILE A 137 -13.22 2.14 3.31
C ILE A 137 -14.25 2.64 4.32
N THR A 138 -14.58 1.82 5.32
CA THR A 138 -15.55 2.17 6.37
C THR A 138 -14.94 3.11 7.39
N ASP A 139 -13.75 2.79 7.91
CA ASP A 139 -13.09 3.56 8.97
C ASP A 139 -12.37 4.79 8.40
N TYR A 140 -11.88 4.71 7.16
CA TYR A 140 -11.08 5.76 6.51
C TYR A 140 -11.65 6.15 5.13
N PRO A 141 -12.87 6.71 5.06
CA PRO A 141 -13.55 7.02 3.80
C PRO A 141 -12.87 8.11 2.97
N LYS A 142 -11.85 8.79 3.51
CA LYS A 142 -11.03 9.81 2.82
C LYS A 142 -9.63 9.29 2.46
N SER A 143 -9.38 7.98 2.62
CA SER A 143 -8.09 7.39 2.32
C SER A 143 -7.69 7.55 0.86
N ASP A 144 -6.40 7.79 0.61
CA ASP A 144 -5.80 7.75 -0.74
C ASP A 144 -6.00 6.37 -1.42
N PHE A 145 -6.20 5.31 -0.63
CA PHE A 145 -6.36 3.93 -1.09
C PHE A 145 -7.81 3.52 -1.37
N ARG A 146 -8.79 4.35 -0.99
CA ARG A 146 -10.22 4.00 -1.03
C ARG A 146 -10.68 3.49 -2.39
N LYS A 147 -10.36 4.24 -3.46
CA LYS A 147 -10.85 3.92 -4.81
C LYS A 147 -10.38 2.54 -5.28
N GLN A 148 -9.14 2.19 -4.97
CA GLN A 148 -8.59 0.89 -5.32
C GLN A 148 -9.27 -0.21 -4.50
N ALA A 149 -9.39 -0.01 -3.18
CA ALA A 149 -10.09 -0.95 -2.30
C ALA A 149 -11.55 -1.22 -2.73
N GLU A 150 -12.30 -0.18 -3.12
CA GLU A 150 -13.66 -0.32 -3.64
C GLU A 150 -13.70 -1.15 -4.94
N ALA A 151 -12.75 -0.92 -5.84
CA ALA A 151 -12.65 -1.69 -7.08
C ALA A 151 -12.34 -3.17 -6.83
N ASP A 152 -11.42 -3.46 -5.91
CA ASP A 152 -11.04 -4.82 -5.57
C ASP A 152 -12.19 -5.56 -4.85
N LEU A 153 -12.93 -4.88 -3.96
CA LEU A 153 -14.14 -5.43 -3.33
C LEU A 153 -15.25 -5.74 -4.34
N ALA A 154 -15.46 -4.87 -5.33
CA ALA A 154 -16.44 -5.09 -6.39
C ALA A 154 -16.06 -6.29 -7.28
N ALA A 155 -14.76 -6.46 -7.57
CA ALA A 155 -14.25 -7.61 -8.32
C ALA A 155 -14.52 -8.93 -7.58
N LEU A 156 -14.39 -8.96 -6.26
CA LEU A 156 -14.72 -10.13 -5.43
C LEU A 156 -16.20 -10.49 -5.47
N GLY A 157 -17.09 -9.49 -5.40
CA GLY A 157 -18.55 -9.71 -5.50
C GLY A 157 -18.96 -10.29 -6.85
N SER A 158 -18.38 -9.77 -7.94
CA SER A 158 -18.62 -10.27 -9.29
C SER A 158 -18.10 -11.70 -9.50
N ALA A 159 -16.96 -12.03 -8.89
CA ALA A 159 -16.40 -13.37 -8.96
C ALA A 159 -17.26 -14.42 -8.23
N LYS A 160 -17.88 -14.05 -7.09
CA LYS A 160 -18.77 -14.93 -6.34
C LYS A 160 -20.03 -15.31 -7.15
N VAL A 161 -20.69 -14.32 -7.74
CA VAL A 161 -21.91 -14.52 -8.56
C VAL A 161 -21.65 -15.45 -9.75
N ASN A 162 -20.54 -15.28 -10.46
CA ASN A 162 -20.19 -16.13 -11.62
C ASN A 162 -19.89 -17.59 -11.23
N ARG A 163 -19.39 -17.83 -10.02
CA ARG A 163 -19.08 -19.19 -9.54
C ARG A 163 -20.36 -19.94 -9.16
N GLU A 164 -21.26 -19.29 -8.44
CA GLU A 164 -22.57 -19.86 -8.08
C GLU A 164 -23.41 -20.20 -9.31
N SER A 165 -23.32 -19.40 -10.39
CA SER A 165 -24.00 -19.69 -11.66
C SER A 165 -23.41 -20.84 -12.49
N ARG A 166 -22.21 -21.33 -12.16
CA ARG A 166 -21.54 -22.44 -12.88
C ARG A 166 -21.67 -23.79 -12.17
N GLU A 167 -22.09 -23.77 -10.91
CA GLU A 167 -22.29 -24.96 -10.09
C GLU A 167 -23.78 -25.39 -10.05
N GLN A 168 -24.65 -24.72 -10.83
CA GLN A 168 -26.04 -25.07 -11.12
C GLN A 168 -26.16 -25.68 -12.52
#